data_AF-A6LNK8-F1
#
_entry.id   AF-A6LNK8-F1
#
_cell.length_a   1.000
_cell.length_b   1.000
_cell.length_c   1.000
_cell.angle_alpha   90.00
_cell.angle_beta   90.00
_cell.angle_gamma   90.00
#
_symmetry.space_group_name_H-M   'P 1'
#
loop_
_entity.id
_entity.type
_entity.pdbx_description
1 polymer ?
#
loop_
_entity_poly.entity_id
_entity_poly.type
_entity_poly.pdbx_seq_one_letter_code
_entity_poly.pdbx_strand_id
1 'polypeptide(L)'
;MKKTLRELLKEYLEKNVVNRELFENVKGIVSSVMNTNPGYRDILIGIFGNSSSAINELTNEVFIRLKKKKNILINKTGDNLEGYLYMIVKNYIIDILRKTRVNDSLNDENGSNVEKIEYIRAEEHHFKPEWEIVAETFVEELKKLKAENLCYYLYKVMYSEEILFEEKSRDAKYKIVQRTKESLRELVVENGLNDKELTLAIRIYMSEICEKIRNISRKKN
;
A
#
# COMPACT_ATOMS: atom_id res chain seq x y z
N MET A 1 8.79 -10.94 -27.84
CA MET A 1 7.47 -11.61 -27.66
C MET A 1 6.70 -10.81 -26.60
N LYS A 2 5.49 -10.34 -26.90
CA LYS A 2 4.67 -9.55 -25.95
C LYS A 2 4.08 -10.52 -24.91
N LYS A 3 4.30 -10.27 -23.61
CA LYS A 3 3.73 -11.10 -22.55
C LYS A 3 2.22 -10.87 -22.49
N THR A 4 1.45 -11.91 -22.22
CA THR A 4 0.00 -11.83 -22.01
C THR A 4 -0.31 -11.16 -20.66
N LEU A 5 -1.48 -10.54 -20.52
CA LEU A 5 -1.94 -9.96 -19.24
C LEU A 5 -1.85 -10.96 -18.08
N ARG A 6 -2.09 -12.24 -18.36
CA ARG A 6 -1.98 -13.31 -17.37
C ARG A 6 -0.55 -13.54 -16.90
N GLU A 7 0.41 -13.57 -17.83
CA GLU A 7 1.83 -13.72 -17.49
C GLU A 7 2.34 -12.50 -16.70
N LEU A 8 1.94 -11.30 -17.13
CA LEU A 8 2.27 -10.06 -16.43
C LEU A 8 1.69 -10.05 -15.01
N LEU A 9 0.42 -10.43 -14.84
CA LEU A 9 -0.22 -10.51 -13.52
C LEU A 9 0.43 -11.57 -12.63
N LYS A 10 0.77 -12.75 -13.17
CA LYS A 10 1.46 -13.80 -12.40
C LYS A 10 2.80 -13.33 -11.89
N GLU A 11 3.58 -12.65 -12.73
CA GLU A 11 4.87 -12.07 -12.33
C GLU A 11 4.73 -11.08 -11.17
N TYR A 12 3.70 -10.21 -11.20
CA TYR A 12 3.37 -9.34 -10.07
C TYR A 12 2.98 -10.13 -8.81
N LEU A 13 2.07 -11.10 -8.93
CA LEU A 13 1.54 -11.85 -7.79
C LEU A 13 2.62 -12.70 -7.11
N GLU A 14 3.52 -13.29 -7.90
CA GLU A 14 4.58 -14.17 -7.40
C GLU A 14 5.80 -13.39 -6.93
N LYS A 15 6.26 -12.41 -7.71
CA LYS A 15 7.56 -11.75 -7.53
C LYS A 15 7.47 -10.29 -7.11
N ASN A 16 6.26 -9.77 -6.90
CA ASN A 16 6.00 -8.37 -6.57
C ASN A 16 6.50 -7.36 -7.61
N VAL A 17 6.67 -7.79 -8.88
CA VAL A 17 7.12 -6.90 -9.95
C VAL A 17 5.93 -6.30 -10.68
N VAL A 18 5.74 -4.98 -10.56
CA VAL A 18 4.77 -4.24 -11.38
C VAL A 18 5.48 -3.70 -12.61
N ASN A 19 5.29 -4.36 -13.74
CA ASN A 19 5.78 -3.83 -15.01
C ASN A 19 4.81 -2.77 -15.57
N ARG A 20 5.34 -1.88 -16.40
CA ARG A 20 4.58 -0.77 -17.00
C ARG A 20 3.37 -1.24 -17.81
N GLU A 21 3.50 -2.36 -18.51
CA GLU A 21 2.39 -2.89 -19.33
C GLU A 21 1.21 -3.36 -18.47
N LEU A 22 1.46 -4.04 -17.35
CA LEU A 22 0.44 -4.42 -16.37
C LEU A 22 -0.20 -3.19 -15.74
N PHE A 23 0.63 -2.21 -15.36
CA PHE A 23 0.17 -0.95 -14.78
C PHE A 23 -0.80 -0.23 -15.73
N GLU A 24 -0.41 -0.02 -16.99
CA GLU A 24 -1.27 0.66 -17.97
C GLU A 24 -2.55 -0.13 -18.29
N ASN A 25 -2.51 -1.47 -18.30
CA ASN A 25 -3.70 -2.29 -18.46
C ASN A 25 -4.68 -2.11 -17.29
N VAL A 26 -4.21 -2.20 -16.04
CA VAL A 26 -5.06 -2.00 -14.86
C VAL A 26 -5.57 -0.57 -14.79
N LYS A 27 -4.72 0.42 -15.05
CA LYS A 27 -5.09 1.83 -15.12
C LYS A 27 -6.14 2.10 -16.19
N GLY A 28 -6.01 1.47 -17.35
CA GLY A 28 -7.00 1.51 -18.43
C GLY A 28 -8.36 0.96 -18.00
N ILE A 29 -8.39 -0.16 -17.28
CA ILE A 29 -9.63 -0.72 -16.72
C ILE A 29 -10.25 0.24 -15.69
N VAL A 30 -9.45 0.77 -14.76
CA VAL A 30 -9.90 1.76 -13.75
C VAL A 30 -10.50 2.99 -14.43
N SER A 31 -9.78 3.56 -15.40
CA SER A 31 -10.24 4.70 -16.17
C SER A 31 -11.54 4.39 -16.91
N SER A 32 -11.64 3.22 -17.54
CA SER A 32 -12.86 2.77 -18.23
C SER A 32 -14.04 2.66 -17.27
N VAL A 33 -13.89 2.00 -16.13
CA VAL A 33 -14.99 1.83 -15.15
C VAL A 33 -15.45 3.18 -14.62
N MET A 34 -14.51 4.07 -14.29
CA MET A 34 -14.81 5.41 -13.80
C MET A 34 -15.53 6.25 -14.87
N ASN A 35 -15.02 6.29 -16.09
CA ASN A 35 -15.55 7.15 -17.15
C ASN A 35 -16.86 6.65 -17.77
N THR A 36 -17.11 5.34 -17.76
CA THR A 36 -18.37 4.75 -18.27
C THR A 36 -19.56 5.04 -17.33
N ASN A 37 -19.30 5.50 -16.10
CA ASN A 37 -20.33 5.80 -15.10
C ASN A 37 -20.18 7.24 -14.61
N PRO A 38 -20.84 8.24 -15.22
CA PRO A 38 -20.65 9.66 -14.88
C PRO A 38 -20.86 9.97 -13.40
N GLY A 39 -21.87 9.36 -12.77
CA GLY A 39 -22.11 9.53 -11.33
C GLY A 39 -21.03 8.93 -10.43
N TYR A 40 -20.25 7.94 -10.90
CA TYR A 40 -19.08 7.46 -10.15
C TYR A 40 -17.95 8.47 -10.25
N ARG A 41 -17.69 8.95 -11.47
CA ARG A 41 -16.62 9.91 -11.75
C ARG A 41 -16.75 11.17 -10.90
N ASP A 42 -17.93 11.78 -10.83
CA ASP A 42 -18.10 13.06 -10.12
C ASP A 42 -17.85 12.90 -8.61
N ILE A 43 -18.38 11.84 -8.01
CA ILE A 43 -18.17 11.55 -6.58
C ILE A 43 -16.70 11.24 -6.30
N LEU A 44 -16.06 10.42 -7.15
CA LEU A 44 -14.64 10.09 -7.00
C LEU A 44 -13.74 11.31 -7.18
N ILE A 45 -14.05 12.23 -8.10
CA ILE A 45 -13.36 13.51 -8.24
C ILE A 45 -13.56 14.35 -6.98
N GLY A 46 -14.76 14.40 -6.40
CA GLY A 46 -15.02 15.07 -5.13
C GLY A 46 -14.15 14.55 -3.98
N ILE A 47 -13.93 13.22 -3.92
CA ILE A 47 -13.12 12.56 -2.90
C ILE A 47 -11.62 12.79 -3.12
N PHE A 48 -11.12 12.55 -4.33
CA PHE A 48 -9.69 12.51 -4.65
C PHE A 48 -9.17 13.82 -5.29
N GLY A 49 -10.03 14.84 -5.40
CA GLY A 49 -9.75 16.18 -5.91
C GLY A 49 -9.76 16.29 -7.45
N ASN A 50 -9.19 15.32 -8.17
CA ASN A 50 -9.20 15.31 -9.64
C ASN A 50 -9.18 13.90 -10.22
N SER A 51 -9.49 13.81 -11.52
CA SER A 51 -9.59 12.54 -12.27
C SER A 51 -8.28 11.74 -12.28
N SER A 52 -7.13 12.42 -12.44
CA SER A 52 -5.83 11.75 -12.48
C SER A 52 -5.46 11.16 -11.12
N SER A 53 -5.66 11.93 -10.04
CA SER A 53 -5.49 11.44 -8.67
C SER A 53 -6.40 10.24 -8.41
N ALA A 54 -7.71 10.36 -8.70
CA ALA A 54 -8.66 9.26 -8.49
C ALA A 54 -8.23 7.97 -9.21
N ILE A 55 -7.85 8.07 -10.48
CA ILE A 55 -7.41 6.90 -11.26
C ILE A 55 -6.16 6.27 -10.63
N ASN A 56 -5.16 7.06 -10.23
CA ASN A 56 -3.93 6.53 -9.65
C ASN A 56 -4.20 5.84 -8.30
N GLU A 57 -4.93 6.50 -7.39
CA GLU A 57 -5.29 5.94 -6.07
C GLU A 57 -6.07 4.63 -6.21
N LEU A 58 -7.09 4.60 -7.08
CA LEU A 58 -7.87 3.40 -7.37
C LEU A 58 -7.01 2.30 -7.99
N THR A 59 -6.06 2.67 -8.86
CA THR A 59 -5.14 1.70 -9.48
C THR A 59 -4.27 1.05 -8.41
N ASN A 60 -3.67 1.83 -7.51
CA ASN A 60 -2.84 1.32 -6.42
C ASN A 60 -3.60 0.32 -5.53
N GLU A 61 -4.79 0.70 -5.06
CA GLU A 61 -5.60 -0.18 -4.20
C GLU A 61 -6.09 -1.44 -4.94
N VAL A 62 -6.33 -1.36 -6.25
CA VAL A 62 -6.64 -2.55 -7.06
C VAL A 62 -5.45 -3.52 -7.05
N PHE A 63 -4.22 -3.04 -7.22
CA PHE A 63 -3.03 -3.89 -7.13
C PHE A 63 -2.88 -4.55 -5.75
N ILE A 64 -3.12 -3.82 -4.66
CA ILE A 64 -3.13 -4.36 -3.29
C ILE A 64 -4.17 -5.48 -3.16
N ARG A 65 -5.39 -5.26 -3.66
CA ARG A 65 -6.47 -6.27 -3.65
C ARG A 65 -6.15 -7.50 -4.47
N LEU A 66 -5.49 -7.33 -5.61
CA LEU A 66 -5.01 -8.45 -6.43
C LEU A 66 -3.99 -9.28 -5.65
N LYS A 67 -3.05 -8.63 -4.96
CA LYS A 67 -2.08 -9.34 -4.11
C LYS A 67 -2.76 -10.12 -3.00
N LYS A 68 -3.72 -9.52 -2.30
CA LYS A 68 -4.53 -10.20 -1.25
C LYS A 68 -5.29 -11.42 -1.78
N LYS A 69 -5.61 -11.45 -3.09
CA LYS A 69 -6.27 -12.56 -3.78
C LYS A 69 -5.30 -13.48 -4.54
N LYS A 70 -3.97 -13.40 -4.31
CA LYS A 70 -2.90 -14.16 -4.99
C LYS A 70 -3.26 -15.64 -5.20
N ASN A 71 -3.60 -16.35 -4.13
CA ASN A 71 -3.84 -17.80 -4.18
C ASN A 71 -5.04 -18.17 -5.07
N ILE A 72 -6.05 -17.31 -5.16
CA ILE A 72 -7.21 -17.50 -6.03
C ILE A 72 -6.81 -17.23 -7.49
N LEU A 73 -6.07 -16.14 -7.72
CA LEU A 73 -5.71 -15.67 -9.06
C LEU A 73 -4.68 -16.55 -9.76
N ILE A 74 -3.69 -17.08 -9.04
CA ILE A 74 -2.64 -17.95 -9.60
C ILE A 74 -3.24 -19.28 -10.09
N ASN A 75 -4.16 -19.84 -9.31
CA ASN A 75 -4.77 -21.15 -9.57
C ASN A 75 -5.95 -21.08 -10.54
N LYS A 76 -6.39 -19.87 -10.93
CA LYS A 76 -7.49 -19.69 -11.87
C LYS A 76 -7.06 -20.10 -13.27
N THR A 77 -7.61 -21.19 -13.79
CA THR A 77 -7.41 -21.69 -15.15
C THR A 77 -8.64 -21.39 -16.01
N GLY A 78 -8.47 -20.65 -17.11
CA GLY A 78 -9.45 -20.58 -18.20
C GLY A 78 -10.44 -19.39 -18.20
N ASP A 79 -10.54 -18.61 -17.13
CA ASP A 79 -11.52 -17.51 -17.07
C ASP A 79 -11.01 -16.21 -17.71
N ASN A 80 -11.94 -15.44 -18.28
CA ASN A 80 -11.74 -14.06 -18.77
C ASN A 80 -11.17 -13.18 -17.64
N LEU A 81 -9.84 -13.10 -17.57
CA LEU A 81 -9.09 -12.39 -16.53
C LEU A 81 -9.40 -10.89 -16.56
N GLU A 82 -9.58 -10.31 -17.74
CA GLU A 82 -9.97 -8.91 -17.93
C GLU A 82 -11.35 -8.64 -17.32
N GLY A 83 -12.33 -9.51 -17.59
CA GLY A 83 -13.66 -9.42 -16.98
C GLY A 83 -13.62 -9.54 -15.45
N TYR A 84 -12.74 -10.39 -14.92
CA TYR A 84 -12.55 -10.51 -13.47
C TYR A 84 -11.90 -9.25 -12.86
N LEU A 85 -10.87 -8.70 -13.51
CA LEU A 85 -10.23 -7.45 -13.10
C LEU A 85 -11.23 -6.29 -13.13
N TYR A 86 -12.03 -6.19 -14.19
CA TYR A 86 -13.11 -5.22 -14.31
C TYR A 86 -14.08 -5.32 -13.14
N MET A 87 -14.49 -6.53 -12.76
CA MET A 87 -15.38 -6.74 -11.61
C MET A 87 -14.74 -6.36 -10.28
N ILE A 88 -13.43 -6.62 -10.07
CA ILE A 88 -12.71 -6.17 -8.87
C ILE A 88 -12.74 -4.64 -8.79
N VAL A 89 -12.37 -3.97 -9.88
CA VAL A 89 -12.35 -2.50 -9.96
C VAL A 89 -13.74 -1.93 -9.69
N LYS A 90 -14.76 -2.44 -10.39
CA LYS A 90 -16.15 -1.99 -10.24
C LYS A 90 -16.66 -2.16 -8.82
N ASN A 91 -16.45 -3.34 -8.22
CA ASN A 91 -16.89 -3.59 -6.85
C ASN A 91 -16.19 -2.68 -5.86
N TYR A 92 -14.89 -2.46 -6.04
CA TYR A 92 -14.14 -1.56 -5.17
C TYR A 92 -14.64 -0.10 -5.26
N ILE A 93 -14.88 0.41 -6.48
CA ILE A 93 -15.48 1.73 -6.67
C ILE A 93 -16.85 1.81 -5.99
N ILE A 94 -17.71 0.80 -6.16
CA ILE A 94 -19.02 0.75 -5.51
C ILE A 94 -18.90 0.78 -3.98
N ASP A 95 -17.92 0.07 -3.41
CA ASP A 95 -17.67 0.07 -1.96
C ASP A 95 -17.29 1.47 -1.45
N ILE A 96 -16.45 2.20 -2.19
CA ILE A 96 -16.11 3.60 -1.87
C ILE A 96 -17.37 4.47 -1.89
N LEU A 97 -18.12 4.41 -2.99
CA LEU A 97 -19.32 5.22 -3.16
C LEU A 97 -20.37 4.96 -2.08
N ARG A 98 -20.51 3.70 -1.65
CA ARG A 98 -21.41 3.32 -0.53
C ARG A 98 -20.93 3.93 0.78
N LYS A 99 -19.64 3.85 1.09
CA LYS A 99 -19.08 4.45 2.31
C LYS A 99 -19.26 5.97 2.33
N THR A 100 -19.03 6.64 1.20
CA THR A 100 -19.25 8.09 1.09
C THR A 100 -20.71 8.45 1.30
N ARG A 101 -21.66 7.75 0.65
CA ARG A 101 -23.09 7.99 0.84
C ARG A 101 -23.56 7.74 2.27
N VAL A 102 -23.03 6.72 2.94
CA VAL A 102 -23.34 6.45 4.35
C VAL A 102 -22.82 7.58 5.23
N ASN A 103 -21.60 8.06 4.98
CA ASN A 103 -21.05 9.19 5.72
C ASN A 103 -21.81 10.50 5.45
N ASP A 104 -22.24 10.76 4.22
CA ASP A 104 -23.07 11.92 3.88
C ASP A 104 -24.44 11.83 4.56
N SER A 105 -25.07 10.64 4.60
CA SER A 105 -26.35 10.42 5.29
C SER A 105 -26.28 10.48 6.82
N LEU A 106 -25.09 10.31 7.40
CA LEU A 106 -24.84 10.43 8.84
C LEU A 106 -24.39 11.86 9.23
N ASN A 107 -23.99 12.69 8.26
CA ASN A 107 -23.48 14.04 8.45
C ASN A 107 -24.54 15.14 8.25
N ASP A 108 -25.82 14.79 8.04
CA ASP A 108 -26.93 15.76 7.95
C ASP A 108 -27.33 16.35 9.32
N GLU A 109 -26.71 15.93 10.43
CA GLU A 109 -26.76 16.65 11.70
C GLU A 109 -25.35 16.85 12.25
N ASN A 110 -24.92 18.12 12.31
CA ASN A 110 -23.63 18.64 12.77
C ASN A 110 -22.50 18.64 11.75
N GLY A 111 -22.33 19.82 11.14
CA GLY A 111 -21.06 20.25 10.59
C GLY A 111 -19.96 20.13 11.65
N SER A 112 -19.06 19.18 11.47
CA SER A 112 -17.78 19.17 12.15
C SER A 112 -16.75 18.48 11.27
N ASN A 113 -15.58 19.11 11.20
CA ASN A 113 -14.39 18.70 10.48
C ASN A 113 -14.21 17.18 10.44
N VAL A 114 -14.58 16.55 9.32
CA VAL A 114 -14.00 15.27 8.98
C VAL A 114 -12.54 15.59 8.68
N GLU A 115 -11.66 15.27 9.63
CA GLU A 115 -10.22 15.20 9.40
C GLU A 115 -10.03 14.36 8.13
N LYS A 116 -9.81 15.07 7.02
CA LYS A 116 -9.21 14.47 5.83
C LYS A 116 -7.97 13.78 6.38
N ILE A 117 -7.91 12.47 6.25
CA ILE A 117 -6.65 11.76 6.40
C ILE A 117 -5.77 12.35 5.29
N GLU A 118 -5.05 13.41 5.61
CA GLU A 118 -3.89 13.86 4.87
C GLU A 118 -2.91 12.71 5.00
N TYR A 119 -3.02 11.76 4.06
CA TYR A 119 -1.83 11.05 3.63
C TYR A 119 -0.85 12.15 3.28
N ILE A 120 0.15 12.32 4.13
CA ILE A 120 1.30 13.16 3.88
C ILE A 120 1.82 12.67 2.53
N ARG A 121 1.47 13.38 1.46
CA ARG A 121 2.12 13.26 0.16
C ARG A 121 3.53 13.74 0.40
N ALA A 122 4.36 12.79 0.82
CA ALA A 122 5.78 12.94 0.97
C ALA A 122 6.31 13.66 -0.28
N GLU A 123 7.02 14.75 -0.03
CA GLU A 123 7.69 15.63 -1.00
C GLU A 123 8.12 14.89 -2.27
N GLU A 124 7.80 15.52 -3.41
CA GLU A 124 8.12 15.10 -4.78
C GLU A 124 9.56 14.59 -4.91
N HIS A 125 9.74 13.31 -4.67
CA HIS A 125 10.80 12.54 -5.29
C HIS A 125 10.13 11.85 -6.47
N HIS A 126 10.74 11.94 -7.65
CA HIS A 126 10.26 11.28 -8.87
C HIS A 126 10.33 9.75 -8.74
N PHE A 127 9.52 9.18 -7.85
CA PHE A 127 9.26 7.75 -7.81
C PHE A 127 8.27 7.43 -8.91
N LYS A 128 8.49 6.29 -9.56
CA LYS A 128 7.57 5.78 -10.55
C LYS A 128 6.31 5.28 -9.82
N PRO A 129 5.09 5.51 -10.33
CA PRO A 129 3.86 4.99 -9.73
C PRO A 129 3.92 3.47 -9.47
N GLU A 130 4.61 2.72 -10.32
CA GLU A 130 4.82 1.29 -10.13
C GLU A 130 5.59 0.96 -8.84
N TRP A 131 6.54 1.80 -8.44
CA TRP A 131 7.30 1.61 -7.20
C TRP A 131 6.45 1.91 -5.96
N GLU A 132 5.54 2.87 -6.03
CA GLU A 132 4.58 3.14 -4.95
C GLU A 132 3.71 1.92 -4.68
N ILE A 133 3.19 1.28 -5.72
CA ILE A 133 2.40 0.06 -5.60
C ILE A 133 3.19 -1.07 -4.93
N VAL A 134 4.43 -1.28 -5.39
CA VAL A 134 5.31 -2.32 -4.83
C VAL A 134 5.60 -2.03 -3.36
N ALA A 135 5.87 -0.77 -3.03
CA ALA A 135 6.17 -0.32 -1.68
C ALA A 135 4.98 -0.49 -0.73
N GLU A 136 3.79 0.00 -1.11
CA GLU A 136 2.56 -0.14 -0.32
C GLU A 136 2.19 -1.61 -0.09
N THR A 137 2.33 -2.44 -1.13
CA THR A 137 2.10 -3.88 -1.00
C THR A 137 3.11 -4.52 -0.05
N PHE A 138 4.38 -4.09 -0.09
CA PHE A 138 5.40 -4.59 0.81
C PHE A 138 5.23 -4.10 2.25
N VAL A 139 4.65 -2.91 2.47
CA VAL A 139 4.29 -2.44 3.81
C VAL A 139 3.34 -3.41 4.52
N GLU A 140 2.42 -4.04 3.80
CA GLU A 140 1.55 -5.09 4.35
C GLU A 140 2.33 -6.35 4.76
N GLU A 141 3.45 -6.66 4.08
CA GLU A 141 4.37 -7.73 4.48
C GLU A 141 5.20 -7.33 5.70
N LEU A 142 5.69 -6.09 5.76
CA LEU A 142 6.40 -5.54 6.92
C LEU A 142 5.53 -5.55 8.19
N LYS A 143 4.21 -5.33 8.05
CA LYS A 143 3.24 -5.41 9.14
C LYS A 143 3.14 -6.80 9.78
N LYS A 144 3.63 -7.86 9.12
CA LYS A 144 3.71 -9.22 9.69
C LYS A 144 4.90 -9.39 10.64
N LEU A 145 5.91 -8.53 10.54
CA LEU A 145 7.01 -8.48 11.51
C LEU A 145 6.56 -7.82 12.81
N LYS A 146 7.25 -8.11 13.91
CA LYS A 146 6.96 -7.47 15.21
C LYS A 146 7.27 -5.97 15.12
N ALA A 147 6.24 -5.12 15.11
CA ALA A 147 6.35 -3.69 14.86
C ALA A 147 7.35 -2.97 15.78
N GLU A 148 7.33 -3.25 17.09
CA GLU A 148 8.28 -2.67 18.05
C GLU A 148 9.74 -2.97 17.68
N ASN A 149 10.02 -4.21 17.27
CA ASN A 149 11.37 -4.63 16.93
C ASN A 149 11.84 -3.96 15.63
N LEU A 150 10.97 -3.92 14.63
CA LEU A 150 11.26 -3.29 13.34
C LEU A 150 11.46 -1.78 13.49
N CYS A 151 10.59 -1.09 14.23
CA CYS A 151 10.75 0.34 14.49
C CYS A 151 12.03 0.63 15.28
N TYR A 152 12.33 -0.15 16.33
CA TYR A 152 13.60 -0.01 17.06
C TYR A 152 14.82 -0.18 16.14
N TYR A 153 14.81 -1.20 15.28
CA TYR A 153 15.87 -1.42 14.29
C TYR A 153 15.99 -0.25 13.31
N LEU A 154 14.89 0.21 12.73
CA LEU A 154 14.89 1.28 11.72
C LEU A 154 15.39 2.61 12.28
N TYR A 155 14.94 3.04 13.47
CA TYR A 155 15.46 4.27 14.09
C TYR A 155 16.93 4.16 14.45
N LYS A 156 17.37 3.00 14.92
CA LYS A 156 18.78 2.77 15.24
C LYS A 156 19.68 2.85 14.00
N VAL A 157 19.22 2.32 12.86
CA VAL A 157 19.99 2.35 11.60
C VAL A 157 19.94 3.73 10.93
N MET A 158 18.77 4.37 10.89
CA MET A 158 18.55 5.60 10.13
C MET A 158 18.98 6.85 10.90
N TYR A 159 18.79 6.86 12.22
CA TYR A 159 18.97 8.04 13.06
C TYR A 159 19.92 7.82 14.24
N SER A 160 20.46 6.60 14.40
CA SER A 160 21.23 6.22 15.60
C SER A 160 20.47 6.42 16.92
N GLU A 161 19.14 6.37 16.87
CA GLU A 161 18.26 6.57 18.03
C GLU A 161 17.77 5.25 18.62
N GLU A 162 17.68 5.17 19.95
CA GLU A 162 17.07 4.04 20.66
C GLU A 162 15.71 4.45 21.23
N ILE A 163 14.64 4.32 20.43
CA ILE A 163 13.30 4.83 20.80
C ILE A 163 12.43 3.83 21.60
N LEU A 164 12.96 2.67 21.98
CA LEU A 164 12.25 1.57 22.68
C LEU A 164 13.22 0.72 23.50
N PHE A 165 12.64 -0.13 24.37
CA PHE A 165 13.35 -1.16 25.14
C PHE A 165 14.44 -0.62 26.07
N GLU A 166 14.27 0.58 26.62
CA GLU A 166 15.23 1.20 27.55
C GLU A 166 15.58 0.29 28.72
N GLU A 167 14.60 -0.49 29.20
CA GLU A 167 14.72 -1.44 30.31
C GLU A 167 15.53 -2.70 29.96
N LYS A 168 15.77 -2.97 28.67
CA LYS A 168 16.48 -4.20 28.25
C LYS A 168 17.99 -4.03 28.29
N SER A 169 18.66 -5.13 28.63
CA SER A 169 20.13 -5.21 28.56
C SER A 169 20.64 -5.00 27.13
N ARG A 170 21.89 -4.56 27.02
CA ARG A 170 22.59 -4.33 25.74
C ARG A 170 22.57 -5.58 24.86
N ASP A 171 22.78 -6.76 25.44
CA ASP A 171 22.79 -8.02 24.71
C ASP A 171 21.41 -8.39 24.17
N ALA A 172 20.35 -8.13 24.94
CA ALA A 172 18.97 -8.35 24.50
C ALA A 172 18.63 -7.43 23.32
N LYS A 173 18.98 -6.14 23.40
CA LYS A 173 18.84 -5.17 22.31
C LYS A 173 19.61 -5.59 21.06
N TYR A 174 20.84 -6.07 21.22
CA TYR A 174 21.67 -6.58 20.12
C TYR A 174 21.01 -7.78 19.42
N LYS A 175 20.48 -8.75 20.18
CA LYS A 175 19.76 -9.91 19.62
C LYS A 175 18.49 -9.51 18.87
N ILE A 176 17.76 -8.50 19.35
CA ILE A 176 16.59 -7.96 18.65
C ILE A 176 17.01 -7.39 17.28
N VAL A 177 18.06 -6.57 17.26
CA VAL A 177 18.59 -5.97 16.01
C VAL A 177 19.01 -7.05 15.02
N GLN A 178 19.79 -8.04 15.45
CA GLN A 178 20.27 -9.11 14.57
C GLN A 178 19.13 -9.91 13.94
N ARG A 179 18.19 -10.39 14.77
CA ARG A 179 17.04 -11.17 14.26
C ARG A 179 16.16 -10.35 13.32
N THR A 180 15.91 -9.09 13.67
CA THR A 180 15.07 -8.21 12.85
C THR A 180 15.71 -7.89 11.51
N LYS A 181 17.03 -7.64 11.51
CA LYS A 181 17.81 -7.44 10.28
C LYS A 181 17.74 -8.66 9.37
N GLU A 182 17.89 -9.86 9.94
CA GLU A 182 17.83 -11.12 9.19
C GLU A 182 16.44 -11.35 8.58
N SER A 183 15.38 -11.26 9.38
CA SER A 183 14.00 -11.40 8.88
C SER A 183 13.64 -10.35 7.84
N LEU A 184 14.09 -9.10 8.00
CA LEU A 184 13.87 -8.06 6.99
C LEU A 184 14.60 -8.40 5.69
N ARG A 185 15.84 -8.89 5.77
CA ARG A 185 16.62 -9.26 4.58
C ARG A 185 15.96 -10.42 3.82
N GLU A 186 15.50 -11.45 4.53
CA GLU A 186 14.75 -12.57 3.94
C GLU A 186 13.49 -12.06 3.22
N LEU A 187 12.70 -11.24 3.90
CA LEU A 187 11.45 -10.70 3.36
C LEU A 187 11.68 -9.83 2.10
N VAL A 188 12.76 -9.04 2.08
CA VAL A 188 13.17 -8.23 0.92
C VAL A 188 13.52 -9.12 -0.27
N VAL A 189 14.27 -10.20 -0.04
CA VAL A 189 14.68 -11.15 -1.08
C VAL A 189 13.47 -11.92 -1.62
N GLU A 190 12.60 -12.43 -0.74
CA GLU A 190 11.39 -13.16 -1.13
C GLU A 190 10.43 -12.32 -1.98
N ASN A 191 10.37 -11.01 -1.71
CA ASN A 191 9.51 -10.08 -2.44
C ASN A 191 10.24 -9.37 -3.60
N GLY A 192 11.50 -9.70 -3.87
CA GLY A 192 12.24 -9.21 -5.04
C GLY A 192 12.39 -7.69 -5.11
N LEU A 193 12.45 -6.99 -3.97
CA LEU A 193 12.52 -5.52 -3.96
C LEU A 193 13.89 -5.01 -4.38
N ASN A 194 13.88 -3.89 -5.12
CA ASN A 194 15.08 -3.08 -5.30
C ASN A 194 15.21 -2.01 -4.20
N ASP A 195 16.37 -1.36 -4.15
CA ASP A 195 16.69 -0.36 -3.12
C ASP A 195 15.69 0.82 -3.07
N LYS A 196 15.16 1.26 -4.22
CA LYS A 196 14.22 2.40 -4.27
C LYS A 196 12.85 2.01 -3.73
N GLU A 197 12.34 0.84 -4.10
CA GLU A 197 11.08 0.31 -3.59
C GLU A 197 11.17 0.02 -2.09
N LEU A 198 12.29 -0.56 -1.64
CA LEU A 198 12.55 -0.79 -0.22
C LEU A 198 12.61 0.52 0.57
N THR A 199 13.32 1.53 0.04
CA THR A 199 13.43 2.85 0.68
C THR A 199 12.05 3.48 0.84
N LEU A 200 11.22 3.41 -0.20
CA LEU A 200 9.87 3.96 -0.17
C LEU A 200 8.97 3.21 0.83
N ALA A 201 9.04 1.87 0.84
CA ALA A 201 8.27 1.07 1.79
C ALA A 201 8.67 1.34 3.25
N ILE A 202 9.97 1.47 3.53
CA ILE A 202 10.47 1.85 4.86
C ILE A 202 9.96 3.25 5.24
N ARG A 203 10.00 4.22 4.32
CA ARG A 203 9.48 5.57 4.56
C ARG A 203 8.00 5.55 4.94
N ILE A 204 7.18 4.83 4.17
CA ILE A 204 5.75 4.66 4.44
C ILE A 204 5.55 3.99 5.81
N TYR A 205 6.22 2.87 6.07
CA TYR A 205 6.10 2.13 7.33
C TYR A 205 6.49 2.98 8.55
N MET A 206 7.58 3.75 8.45
CA MET A 206 8.01 4.64 9.53
C MET A 206 6.98 5.72 9.82
N SER A 207 6.42 6.35 8.78
CA SER A 207 5.38 7.37 8.92
C SER A 207 4.07 6.81 9.48
N GLU A 208 3.61 5.66 8.98
CA GLU A 208 2.31 5.10 9.36
C GLU A 208 2.30 4.44 10.74
N ILE A 209 3.42 3.82 11.14
CA ILE A 209 3.48 2.93 12.30
C ILE A 209 4.51 3.43 13.31
N CYS A 210 5.76 3.63 12.89
CA CYS A 210 6.83 3.87 13.86
C CYS A 210 6.74 5.23 14.56
N GLU A 211 6.34 6.29 13.85
CA GLU A 211 6.09 7.60 14.48
C GLU A 211 4.95 7.54 15.49
N LYS A 212 3.89 6.76 15.23
CA LYS A 212 2.82 6.53 16.21
C LYS A 212 3.34 5.83 17.46
N ILE A 213 4.16 4.80 17.29
CA ILE A 213 4.77 4.06 18.41
C ILE A 213 5.70 4.97 19.22
N ARG A 214 6.55 5.77 18.56
CA ARG A 214 7.48 6.72 19.20
C ARG A 214 6.72 7.74 20.05
N ASN A 215 5.64 8.31 19.52
CA ASN A 215 4.81 9.28 20.23
C ASN A 215 4.10 8.68 21.45
N ILE A 216 3.70 7.39 21.39
CA ILE A 216 3.13 6.68 22.55
C ILE A 216 4.21 6.40 23.60
N SER A 217 5.41 5.97 23.18
CA SER A 217 6.54 5.72 24.09
C SER A 217 6.93 6.98 24.86
N ARG A 218 7.05 8.13 24.18
CA ARG A 218 7.39 9.42 24.80
C ARG A 218 6.37 9.94 25.81
N LYS A 219 5.12 9.47 25.77
CA LYS A 219 4.08 9.86 26.75
C LYS A 219 4.10 8.99 28.01
N LYS A 220 4.81 7.86 27.99
CA LYS A 220 4.90 6.93 29.12
C LYS A 220 6.16 7.13 29.98
N ASN A 221 7.16 7.81 29.44
CA ASN A 221 8.37 8.26 30.12
C ASN A 221 8.21 9.72 30.56
#